data_AF-A0A443JG83-F1
#
_entry.id   AF-A0A443JG83-F1
#
_cell.length_a   1.000
_cell.length_b   1.000
_cell.length_c   1.000
_cell.angle_alpha   90.00
_cell.angle_beta   90.00
_cell.angle_gamma   90.00
#
_symmetry.space_group_name_H-M   'P 1'
#
loop_
_entity.id
_entity.type
_entity.pdbx_description
1 polymer ?
#
loop_
_entity_poly.entity_id
_entity_poly.type
_entity_poly.pdbx_seq_one_letter_code
_entity_poly.pdbx_strand_id
1 'polypeptide(L)' 'MLSIDWRASAAYDHTKIIPAAGFAWDYLRRNDDYHRDFRAIVRKKEPSMDRLDAFTRRWGVRFPARSEHPAGS' A
#
# COMPACT_ATOMS: atom_id res chain seq x y z
N MET A 1 25.59 17.58 -11.96
CA MET A 1 25.20 16.62 -10.89
C MET A 1 24.81 17.43 -9.67
N LEU A 2 23.66 17.16 -9.06
CA LEU A 2 23.23 17.84 -7.83
C LEU A 2 24.23 17.49 -6.70
N SER A 3 24.94 18.51 -6.18
CA SER A 3 25.78 18.39 -5.00
C SER A 3 24.89 18.52 -3.77
N ILE A 4 24.31 17.40 -3.32
CA ILE A 4 23.54 17.36 -2.07
C ILE A 4 24.51 17.06 -0.91
N ASP A 5 24.53 17.94 0.08
CA ASP A 5 25.11 17.64 1.39
C ASP A 5 24.12 16.77 2.17
N TRP A 6 24.25 15.46 1.99
CA TRP A 6 23.35 14.45 2.57
C TRP A 6 23.38 14.39 4.10
N ARG A 7 24.34 15.05 4.78
CA ARG A 7 24.40 15.11 6.24
C ARG A 7 23.69 16.34 6.80
N ALA A 8 23.43 17.36 5.99
CA ALA A 8 22.71 18.54 6.40
C ALA A 8 21.20 18.26 6.46
N SER A 9 20.56 18.50 7.62
CA SER A 9 19.10 18.32 7.75
C SER A 9 18.31 19.15 6.74
N ALA A 10 18.82 20.34 6.36
CA ALA A 10 18.18 21.22 5.38
C ALA A 10 18.07 20.59 3.98
N ALA A 11 18.94 19.63 3.63
CA ALA A 11 18.84 18.89 2.38
C ALA A 11 17.53 18.07 2.26
N TYR A 12 16.86 17.80 3.38
CA TYR A 12 15.63 17.02 3.46
C TYR A 12 14.40 17.86 3.81
N ASP A 13 14.46 19.19 3.84
CA ASP A 13 13.29 20.01 4.19
C ASP A 13 12.10 19.77 3.24
N HIS A 14 12.38 19.48 1.97
CA HIS A 14 11.37 19.09 0.98
C HIS A 14 10.64 17.78 1.32
N THR A 15 11.21 16.90 2.15
CA THR A 15 10.55 15.64 2.54
C THR A 15 9.38 15.89 3.49
N LYS A 16 9.36 17.03 4.20
CA LYS A 16 8.28 17.43 5.11
C LYS A 16 6.95 17.68 4.39
N ILE A 17 6.99 17.98 3.10
CA ILE A 17 5.79 18.23 2.28
C ILE A 17 5.35 16.99 1.48
N ILE A 18 6.09 15.87 1.56
CA ILE A 18 5.72 14.64 0.86
C ILE A 18 4.52 14.03 1.59
N PRO A 19 3.39 13.76 0.90
CA PRO A 19 2.26 13.08 1.52
C PRO A 19 2.69 11.69 2.01
N ALA A 20 2.57 11.44 3.31
CA ALA A 20 2.99 10.19 3.94
C ALA A 20 2.32 8.96 3.29
N ALA A 21 1.04 9.07 2.94
CA ALA A 21 0.30 8.02 2.23
C ALA A 21 0.87 7.75 0.83
N GLY A 22 1.24 8.80 0.09
CA GLY A 22 1.86 8.67 -1.23
C GLY A 22 3.23 8.00 -1.15
N PHE A 23 4.04 8.39 -0.17
CA PHE A 23 5.34 7.76 0.08
C PHE A 23 5.23 6.29 0.46
N ALA A 24 4.30 5.94 1.35
CA ALA A 24 4.02 4.56 1.74
C ALA A 24 3.58 3.71 0.54
N TRP A 25 2.71 4.25 -0.32
CA TRP A 25 2.27 3.57 -1.54
C TRP A 25 3.43 3.34 -2.53
N ASP A 26 4.31 4.32 -2.67
CA ASP A 26 5.49 4.23 -3.53
C ASP A 26 6.47 3.14 -3.08
N TYR A 27 6.57 2.90 -1.77
CA TYR A 27 7.33 1.78 -1.22
C TYR A 27 6.67 0.44 -1.55
N LEU A 28 5.35 0.32 -1.35
CA LEU A 28 4.60 -0.92 -1.62
C LEU A 28 4.67 -1.34 -3.10
N ARG A 29 4.51 -0.41 -4.04
CA ARG A 29 4.55 -0.75 -5.49
C ARG A 29 5.92 -1.15 -6.01
N ARG A 30 6.98 -0.98 -5.22
CA ARG A 30 8.35 -1.40 -5.58
C ARG A 30 8.74 -2.71 -4.90
N ASN A 31 7.87 -3.25 -4.05
CA ASN A 31 8.14 -4.45 -3.28
C ASN A 31 7.61 -5.69 -4.04
N ASP A 32 8.51 -6.60 -4.42
CA ASP A 32 8.16 -7.80 -5.18
C ASP A 32 7.29 -8.79 -4.39
N ASP A 33 7.47 -8.85 -3.06
CA ASP A 33 6.63 -9.66 -2.19
C ASP A 33 5.21 -9.12 -2.13
N TYR A 34 5.05 -7.79 -2.06
CA TYR A 34 3.74 -7.15 -2.13
C TYR A 34 3.05 -7.50 -3.45
N HIS A 35 3.77 -7.41 -4.57
CA HIS A 35 3.23 -7.78 -5.88
C HIS A 35 2.81 -9.25 -5.96
N ARG A 36 3.60 -10.17 -5.39
CA ARG A 36 3.26 -11.60 -5.35
C ARG A 36 1.99 -11.84 -4.54
N ASP A 37 1.92 -11.28 -3.34
CA ASP A 37 0.78 -11.46 -2.43
C ASP A 37 -0.49 -10.84 -3.00
N PHE A 38 -0.38 -9.62 -3.56
CA PHE A 38 -1.48 -8.94 -4.23
C PHE A 38 -2.03 -9.76 -5.40
N ARG A 39 -1.16 -10.25 -6.29
CA ARG A 39 -1.55 -11.14 -7.40
C ARG A 39 -2.27 -12.40 -6.91
N ALA A 40 -1.85 -12.95 -5.77
CA ALA A 40 -2.46 -14.14 -5.21
C ALA A 40 -3.86 -13.89 -4.61
N ILE A 41 -4.19 -12.64 -4.27
CA ILE A 41 -5.53 -12.23 -3.82
C ILE A 41 -6.42 -11.93 -5.02
N VAL A 42 -5.98 -11.07 -5.94
CA VAL A 42 -6.83 -10.62 -7.07
C VAL A 42 -7.17 -11.71 -8.08
N ARG A 43 -6.35 -12.77 -8.17
CA ARG A 43 -6.65 -13.95 -9.00
C ARG A 43 -7.78 -14.81 -8.44
N LYS A 44 -8.16 -14.64 -7.17
CA LYS A 44 -9.29 -15.35 -6.57
C LYS A 44 -10.55 -14.54 -6.77
N LYS A 45 -11.59 -15.17 -7.32
CA LYS A 45 -12.93 -14.57 -7.44
C LYS A 45 -13.46 -14.13 -6.08
N GLU A 46 -13.15 -14.90 -5.04
CA GLU A 46 -13.54 -14.63 -3.66
C GLU A 46 -12.42 -15.09 -2.70
N PRO A 47 -11.54 -14.18 -2.27
CA PRO A 47 -10.53 -14.49 -1.26
C PRO A 47 -11.17 -14.64 0.12
N SER A 48 -10.73 -15.63 0.91
CA SER A 48 -11.21 -15.82 2.27
C SER A 48 -10.89 -14.62 3.16
N MET A 49 -11.73 -14.36 4.17
CA MET A 49 -11.50 -13.27 5.13
C MET A 49 -10.15 -13.40 5.83
N ASP A 50 -9.73 -14.61 6.23
CA ASP A 50 -8.44 -14.83 6.87
C ASP A 50 -7.27 -14.40 5.97
N ARG A 51 -7.39 -14.59 4.66
CA ARG A 51 -6.36 -14.20 3.70
C ARG A 51 -6.29 -12.69 3.52
N LEU A 52 -7.45 -12.02 3.55
CA LEU A 52 -7.54 -10.56 3.52
C LEU A 52 -7.02 -9.94 4.83
N ASP A 53 -7.30 -10.57 5.97
CA ASP A 53 -6.82 -10.13 7.28
C ASP A 53 -5.29 -10.27 7.37
N ALA A 54 -4.75 -11.44 6.97
CA ALA A 54 -3.31 -11.66 6.90
C ALA A 54 -2.60 -10.64 5.98
N PHE A 55 -3.21 -10.33 4.83
CA PHE A 55 -2.69 -9.30 3.92
C PHE A 55 -2.71 -7.91 4.55
N THR A 56 -3.80 -7.56 5.22
CA THR A 56 -3.96 -6.26 5.90
C THR A 56 -2.95 -6.12 7.04
N ARG A 57 -2.75 -7.16 7.85
CA ARG A 57 -1.75 -7.16 8.93
C ARG A 57 -0.32 -7.04 8.42
N ARG A 58 0.00 -7.68 7.30
CA ARG A 58 1.34 -7.65 6.72
C ARG A 58 1.67 -6.33 6.03
N TRP A 59 0.73 -5.79 5.25
CA TRP A 59 0.99 -4.66 4.35
C TRP A 59 0.36 -3.34 4.81
N GLY A 60 -0.54 -3.36 5.80
CA GLY A 60 -1.25 -2.18 6.29
C GLY A 60 -2.30 -1.61 5.32
N VAL A 61 -2.67 -2.38 4.28
CA VAL A 61 -3.64 -1.95 3.25
C VAL A 61 -4.91 -2.78 3.37
N ARG A 62 -6.07 -2.13 3.33
CA ARG A 62 -7.38 -2.77 3.36
C ARG A 62 -8.14 -2.47 2.07
N PHE A 63 -8.72 -3.50 1.47
CA PHE A 63 -9.61 -3.32 0.32
C PHE A 63 -11.04 -3.00 0.82
N PRO A 64 -11.80 -2.17 0.09
CA PRO A 64 -13.22 -2.00 0.40
C PRO A 64 -13.88 -3.38 0.37
N ALA A 65 -14.59 -3.73 1.45
CA ALA A 65 -15.52 -4.85 1.38
C ALA A 65 -16.51 -4.52 0.27
N ARG A 66 -16.78 -5.48 -0.63
CA ARG A 66 -17.81 -5.29 -1.65
C ARG A 66 -19.09 -4.92 -0.90
N SER A 67 -19.66 -3.75 -1.19
CA SER A 67 -20.97 -3.39 -0.67
C SER A 67 -21.91 -4.53 -1.03
N GLU A 68 -22.42 -5.23 -0.03
CA GLU A 68 -23.54 -6.15 -0.24
C GLU A 68 -24.67 -5.27 -0.77
N HIS A 69 -24.99 -5.40 -2.06
CA HIS A 69 -26.25 -4.84 -2.55
C HIS A 69 -27.33 -5.54 -1.73
N PRO A 70 -28.13 -4.82 -0.91
CA PRO A 70 -29.29 -5.45 -0.32
C PRO A 70 -30.16 -5.91 -1.48
N ALA A 71 -30.38 -7.22 -1.56
CA ALA A 71 -31.25 -7.82 -2.53
C ALA A 71 -32.68 -7.32 -2.27
N GLY A 72 -33.16 -6.45 -3.16
CA GLY A 72 -34.58 -6.13 -3.34
C GLY A 72 -35.23 -5.30 -2.23
N SER A 73 -35.76 -4.14 -2.62
CA SER A 73 -37.06 -3.66 -2.12
C SER A 73 -38.10 -3.86 -3.20
#